data_AF-A0A200J9K3-F1
#
_entry.id   AF-A0A200J9K3-F1
#
_cell.length_a   1.000
_cell.length_b   1.000
_cell.length_c   1.000
_cell.angle_alpha   90.00
_cell.angle_beta   90.00
_cell.angle_gamma   90.00
#
_symmetry.space_group_name_H-M   'P 1'
#
loop_
_entity.id
_entity.type
_entity.pdbx_description
1 polymer ?
#
loop_
_entity_poly.entity_id
_entity_poly.type
_entity_poly.pdbx_seq_one_letter_code
_entity_poly.pdbx_strand_id
1 'polypeptide(L)'
;MANENMKISQDGRNLIKKWEGLRLTAYQDSVGVWTIGYGHTKGVYAGMTITENQANTFLDEDIKSHAAGIFNYVTVQLTQRQFDALVSFHFNLGPAILVGSQLLVYLNSRQWQAAANEMKKYVYAGGQILQGLVNRRNDEVALFLKEGGVVEPSKDVLFDTPCFFEVEGDPTVYYFDGKGITGIAHPDEKGILNTIYKANYGKDMPTVRRAVGWFSRLRSVSTRPLVK
;
A
#
# COMPACT_ATOMS: atom_id res chain seq x y z
N MET A 1 -8.12 11.37 -7.76
CA MET A 1 -7.87 11.27 -6.30
C MET A 1 -6.50 10.62 -6.09
N ALA A 2 -5.80 10.90 -4.99
CA ALA A 2 -4.39 10.51 -4.80
C ALA A 2 -4.12 9.00 -4.98
N ASN A 3 -5.11 8.14 -4.69
CA ASN A 3 -4.94 6.69 -4.70
C ASN A 3 -5.76 5.97 -5.79
N GLU A 4 -6.31 6.69 -6.78
CA GLU A 4 -7.33 6.16 -7.72
C GLU A 4 -6.88 4.95 -8.57
N ASN A 5 -5.58 4.79 -8.79
CA ASN A 5 -5.02 3.69 -9.58
C ASN A 5 -4.47 2.54 -8.72
N MET A 6 -4.52 2.66 -7.39
CA MET A 6 -4.02 1.62 -6.51
C MET A 6 -4.93 0.39 -6.55
N LYS A 7 -4.29 -0.77 -6.60
CA LYS A 7 -4.94 -2.08 -6.57
C LYS A 7 -4.36 -2.88 -5.44
N ILE A 8 -5.16 -3.77 -4.86
CA ILE A 8 -4.67 -4.64 -3.79
C ILE A 8 -3.56 -5.54 -4.34
N SER A 9 -2.47 -5.68 -3.59
CA SER A 9 -1.40 -6.61 -3.93
C SER A 9 -1.74 -8.05 -3.50
N GLN A 10 -0.89 -9.01 -3.89
CA GLN A 10 -1.05 -10.38 -3.42
C GLN A 10 -0.86 -10.50 -1.89
N ASP A 11 0.00 -9.68 -1.28
CA ASP A 11 0.18 -9.66 0.19
C ASP A 11 -1.11 -9.21 0.88
N GLY A 12 -1.76 -8.16 0.36
CA GLY A 12 -3.05 -7.69 0.86
C GLY A 12 -4.14 -8.75 0.71
N ARG A 13 -4.22 -9.42 -0.45
CA ARG A 13 -5.17 -10.52 -0.67
C ARG A 13 -4.93 -11.66 0.30
N ASN A 14 -3.68 -12.08 0.48
CA ASN A 14 -3.32 -13.14 1.42
C ASN A 14 -3.71 -12.79 2.86
N LEU A 15 -3.53 -11.53 3.26
CA LEU A 15 -3.94 -11.07 4.58
C LEU A 15 -5.46 -11.16 4.77
N ILE A 16 -6.26 -10.73 3.79
CA ILE A 16 -7.73 -10.88 3.86
C ILE A 16 -8.11 -12.36 3.94
N LYS A 17 -7.59 -13.18 3.02
CA LYS A 17 -7.89 -14.61 2.97
C LYS A 17 -7.57 -15.34 4.27
N LYS A 18 -6.46 -14.98 4.92
CA LYS A 18 -6.06 -15.52 6.23
C LYS A 18 -7.15 -15.32 7.28
N TRP A 19 -7.79 -14.15 7.29
CA TRP A 19 -8.77 -13.78 8.31
C TRP A 19 -10.21 -14.18 7.98
N GLU A 20 -10.60 -14.17 6.71
CA GLU A 20 -11.96 -14.55 6.29
C GLU A 20 -12.13 -16.07 6.18
N GLY A 21 -11.08 -16.79 5.75
CA GLY A 21 -11.14 -18.23 5.48
C GLY A 21 -11.93 -18.57 4.22
N LEU A 22 -11.68 -19.75 3.64
CA LEU A 22 -12.32 -20.20 2.40
C LEU A 22 -13.44 -21.22 2.68
N ARG A 23 -14.63 -20.98 2.14
CA ARG A 23 -15.76 -21.91 2.13
C ARG A 23 -16.28 -22.12 0.71
N LEU A 24 -16.05 -23.31 0.14
CA LEU A 24 -16.46 -23.64 -1.24
C LEU A 24 -17.92 -24.06 -1.39
N THR A 25 -18.62 -24.23 -0.27
CA THR A 25 -20.05 -24.55 -0.22
C THR A 25 -20.76 -23.50 0.62
N ALA A 26 -21.91 -23.04 0.14
CA ALA A 26 -22.70 -22.04 0.83
C ALA A 26 -23.12 -22.52 2.23
N TYR A 27 -23.03 -21.62 3.19
CA TYR A 27 -23.45 -21.82 4.58
C TYR A 27 -24.24 -20.61 5.06
N GLN A 28 -25.00 -20.76 6.14
CA GLN A 28 -25.63 -19.63 6.81
C GLN A 28 -24.70 -19.10 7.91
N ASP A 29 -24.47 -17.79 7.91
CA ASP A 29 -23.74 -17.12 8.99
C ASP A 29 -24.56 -17.08 10.30
N SER A 30 -24.03 -16.43 11.34
CA SER A 30 -24.68 -16.33 12.65
C SER A 30 -26.02 -15.59 12.64
N VAL A 31 -26.35 -14.86 11.57
CA VAL A 31 -27.61 -14.14 11.41
C VAL A 31 -28.51 -14.73 10.31
N GLY A 32 -28.13 -15.90 9.77
CA GLY A 32 -28.94 -16.66 8.81
C GLY A 32 -28.71 -16.28 7.34
N VAL A 33 -27.74 -15.45 7.01
CA VAL A 33 -27.45 -15.00 5.64
C VAL A 33 -26.60 -16.04 4.91
N TRP A 34 -27.02 -16.42 3.70
CA TRP A 34 -26.27 -17.31 2.84
C TRP A 34 -24.93 -16.67 2.43
N THR A 35 -23.84 -17.35 2.76
CA THR A 35 -22.46 -16.88 2.61
C THR A 35 -21.61 -17.96 1.95
N ILE A 36 -20.67 -17.56 1.09
CA ILE A 36 -19.74 -18.47 0.39
C ILE A 36 -18.39 -17.79 0.12
N GLY A 37 -17.36 -18.55 -0.24
CA GLY A 37 -16.04 -18.04 -0.56
C GLY A 37 -15.36 -17.44 0.66
N TYR A 38 -14.97 -16.18 0.55
CA TYR A 38 -14.34 -15.38 1.61
C TYR A 38 -15.32 -14.36 2.22
N GLY A 39 -16.52 -14.82 2.58
CA GLY A 39 -17.57 -13.96 3.16
C GLY A 39 -18.53 -13.31 2.16
N HIS A 40 -18.57 -13.79 0.91
CA HIS A 40 -19.45 -13.26 -0.14
C HIS A 40 -20.91 -13.66 0.12
N THR A 41 -21.85 -12.72 -0.02
CA THR A 41 -23.29 -12.93 0.25
C THR A 41 -24.19 -12.62 -0.94
N LYS A 42 -23.72 -11.85 -1.92
CA LYS A 42 -24.54 -11.38 -3.04
C LYS A 42 -24.92 -12.55 -3.96
N GLY A 43 -26.22 -12.82 -4.08
CA GLY A 43 -26.70 -13.87 -4.98
C GLY A 43 -26.37 -15.29 -4.53
N VAL A 44 -25.98 -15.49 -3.27
CA VAL A 44 -25.70 -16.82 -2.71
C VAL A 44 -27.00 -17.48 -2.29
N TYR A 45 -27.14 -18.77 -2.58
CA TYR A 45 -28.32 -19.56 -2.27
C TYR A 45 -27.96 -20.95 -1.73
N ALA A 46 -28.93 -21.61 -1.11
CA ALA A 46 -28.77 -22.94 -0.53
C ALA A 46 -28.22 -23.95 -1.53
N GLY A 47 -27.18 -24.69 -1.15
CA GLY A 47 -26.56 -25.72 -1.99
C GLY A 47 -25.62 -25.18 -3.09
N MET A 48 -25.42 -23.86 -3.19
CA MET A 48 -24.43 -23.29 -4.10
C MET A 48 -23.02 -23.77 -3.74
N THR A 49 -22.26 -24.17 -4.77
CA THR A 49 -20.84 -24.52 -4.67
C THR A 49 -20.02 -23.72 -5.67
N ILE A 50 -18.77 -23.45 -5.32
CA ILE A 50 -17.84 -22.71 -6.16
C ILE A 50 -16.44 -23.33 -6.13
N THR A 51 -15.64 -23.01 -7.14
CA THR A 51 -14.20 -23.26 -7.16
C THR A 51 -13.44 -22.16 -6.40
N GLU A 52 -12.19 -22.42 -6.03
CA GLU A 52 -11.35 -21.39 -5.43
C GLU A 52 -11.14 -20.19 -6.36
N ASN A 53 -11.07 -20.42 -7.67
CA ASN A 53 -10.97 -19.33 -8.66
C ASN A 53 -12.20 -18.43 -8.65
N GLN A 54 -13.41 -19.02 -8.56
CA GLN A 54 -14.64 -18.23 -8.41
C GLN A 54 -14.67 -17.48 -7.07
N ALA A 55 -14.19 -18.10 -5.97
CA ALA A 55 -14.07 -17.42 -4.69
C ALA A 55 -13.11 -16.23 -4.74
N ASN A 56 -12.02 -16.34 -5.51
CA ASN A 56 -11.08 -15.25 -5.75
C ASN A 56 -11.71 -14.12 -6.59
N THR A 57 -12.54 -14.45 -7.58
CA THR A 57 -13.30 -13.45 -8.35
C THR A 57 -14.27 -12.70 -7.45
N PHE A 58 -15.04 -13.40 -6.60
CA PHE A 58 -15.94 -12.77 -5.63
C PHE A 58 -15.19 -11.85 -4.67
N LEU A 59 -14.04 -12.30 -4.15
CA LEU A 59 -13.18 -11.46 -3.31
C LEU A 59 -12.76 -10.16 -4.02
N ASP A 60 -12.36 -10.23 -5.30
CA ASP A 60 -11.93 -9.05 -6.06
C ASP A 60 -13.11 -8.08 -6.34
N GLU A 61 -14.34 -8.59 -6.43
CA GLU A 61 -15.57 -7.77 -6.51
C GLU A 61 -15.89 -7.09 -5.18
N ASP A 62 -15.87 -7.86 -4.09
CA ASP A 62 -16.20 -7.36 -2.75
C ASP A 62 -15.18 -6.33 -2.26
N ILE A 63 -13.90 -6.50 -2.59
CA ILE A 63 -12.86 -5.51 -2.26
C ILE A 63 -13.20 -4.13 -2.84
N LYS A 64 -13.75 -4.04 -4.05
CA LYS A 64 -14.08 -2.75 -4.68
C LYS A 64 -15.12 -1.98 -3.87
N SER A 65 -16.14 -2.67 -3.36
CA SER A 65 -17.20 -2.03 -2.58
C SER A 65 -16.73 -1.69 -1.16
N HIS A 66 -15.99 -2.59 -0.52
CA HIS A 66 -15.52 -2.39 0.86
C HIS A 66 -14.43 -1.33 0.95
N ALA A 67 -13.53 -1.26 -0.02
CA ALA A 67 -12.41 -0.30 -0.03
C ALA A 67 -12.78 1.09 -0.59
N ALA A 68 -14.03 1.31 -1.01
CA ALA A 68 -14.46 2.58 -1.62
C ALA A 68 -14.15 3.81 -0.74
N GLY A 69 -14.25 3.67 0.60
CA GLY A 69 -13.92 4.73 1.55
C GLY A 69 -12.47 5.20 1.48
N ILE A 70 -11.52 4.31 1.16
CA ILE A 70 -10.10 4.67 1.02
C ILE A 70 -9.93 5.66 -0.13
N PHE A 71 -10.52 5.35 -1.29
CA PHE A 71 -10.42 6.19 -2.47
C PHE A 71 -11.10 7.55 -2.26
N ASN A 72 -12.26 7.57 -1.59
CA ASN A 72 -13.06 8.77 -1.41
C ASN A 72 -12.48 9.74 -0.37
N TYR A 73 -11.88 9.23 0.71
CA TYR A 73 -11.55 10.05 1.88
C TYR A 73 -10.05 10.23 2.12
N VAL A 74 -9.20 9.29 1.69
CA VAL A 74 -7.76 9.40 1.88
C VAL A 74 -7.15 10.26 0.78
N THR A 75 -6.71 11.46 1.14
CA THR A 75 -6.24 12.49 0.21
C THR A 75 -4.74 12.48 -0.01
N VAL A 76 -3.98 11.78 0.85
CA VAL A 76 -2.53 11.61 0.69
C VAL A 76 -2.20 10.33 -0.06
N GLN A 77 -1.06 10.32 -0.75
CA GLN A 77 -0.52 9.12 -1.39
C GLN A 77 -0.17 8.07 -0.33
N LEU A 78 -0.74 6.87 -0.48
CA LEU A 78 -0.38 5.71 0.32
C LEU A 78 0.72 4.90 -0.36
N THR A 79 1.54 4.23 0.43
CA THR A 79 2.36 3.11 -0.06
C THR A 79 1.48 1.89 -0.35
N GLN A 80 1.95 0.97 -1.19
CA GLN A 80 1.21 -0.25 -1.51
C GLN A 80 0.78 -1.03 -0.26
N ARG A 81 1.66 -1.16 0.74
CA ARG A 81 1.36 -1.91 1.97
C ARG A 81 0.39 -1.20 2.89
N GLN A 82 0.45 0.13 2.96
CA GLN A 82 -0.55 0.91 3.69
C GLN A 82 -1.92 0.75 3.06
N PHE A 83 -1.98 0.81 1.72
CA PHE A 83 -3.21 0.54 0.99
C PHE A 83 -3.73 -0.88 1.25
N ASP A 84 -2.89 -1.90 1.10
CA ASP A 84 -3.25 -3.31 1.35
C ASP A 84 -3.79 -3.54 2.76
N ALA A 85 -3.13 -3.00 3.78
CA ALA A 85 -3.57 -3.08 5.16
C ALA A 85 -4.91 -2.38 5.39
N LEU A 86 -5.09 -1.18 4.82
CA LEU A 86 -6.34 -0.45 4.91
C LEU A 86 -7.49 -1.17 4.18
N VAL A 87 -7.23 -1.82 3.05
CA VAL A 87 -8.23 -2.63 2.35
C VAL A 87 -8.65 -3.80 3.22
N SER A 88 -7.71 -4.51 3.86
CA SER A 88 -8.04 -5.60 4.80
C SER A 88 -8.85 -5.13 6.01
N PHE A 89 -8.51 -3.96 6.53
CA PHE A 89 -9.24 -3.29 7.61
C PHE A 89 -10.67 -2.91 7.21
N HIS A 90 -10.85 -2.33 6.01
CA HIS A 90 -12.16 -1.99 5.45
C HIS A 90 -13.00 -3.23 5.15
N PHE A 91 -12.39 -4.31 4.68
CA PHE A 91 -13.10 -5.57 4.43
C PHE A 91 -13.75 -6.09 5.73
N ASN A 92 -13.10 -5.89 6.88
CA ASN A 92 -13.62 -6.31 8.17
C ASN A 92 -14.73 -5.39 8.74
N LEU A 93 -14.55 -4.08 8.61
CA LEU A 93 -15.34 -3.08 9.34
C LEU A 93 -16.33 -2.31 8.45
N GLY A 94 -16.26 -2.53 7.15
CA GLY A 94 -17.10 -1.88 6.14
C GLY A 94 -16.55 -0.54 5.62
N PRO A 95 -17.16 -0.01 4.55
CA PRO A 95 -16.66 1.16 3.81
C PRO A 95 -16.80 2.51 4.54
N ALA A 96 -17.65 2.58 5.57
CA ALA A 96 -17.94 3.81 6.31
C ALA A 96 -16.96 4.08 7.46
N ILE A 97 -16.02 3.17 7.73
CA ILE A 97 -15.15 3.21 8.92
C ILE A 97 -14.27 4.47 9.03
N LEU A 98 -14.00 5.14 7.90
CA LEU A 98 -13.22 6.38 7.87
C LEU A 98 -14.06 7.65 8.07
N VAL A 99 -15.37 7.59 7.88
CA VAL A 99 -16.22 8.80 7.89
C VAL A 99 -16.22 9.44 9.27
N GLY A 100 -15.66 10.65 9.37
CA GLY A 100 -15.56 11.39 10.63
C GLY A 100 -14.62 10.78 11.66
N SER A 101 -13.78 9.80 11.30
CA SER A 101 -12.95 9.09 12.26
C SER A 101 -11.60 9.80 12.51
N GLN A 102 -11.07 9.62 13.72
CA GLN A 102 -9.73 10.09 14.06
C GLN A 102 -8.64 9.38 13.22
N LEU A 103 -8.91 8.14 12.79
CA LEU A 103 -8.04 7.40 11.88
C LEU A 103 -7.84 8.16 10.57
N LEU A 104 -8.91 8.69 9.98
CA LEU A 104 -8.83 9.46 8.75
C LEU A 104 -7.98 10.73 8.92
N VAL A 105 -8.12 11.42 10.05
CA VAL A 105 -7.31 12.60 10.38
C VAL A 105 -5.82 12.24 10.44
N TYR A 106 -5.46 11.14 11.09
CA TYR A 106 -4.07 10.67 11.16
C TYR A 106 -3.53 10.25 9.79
N LEU A 107 -4.34 9.55 8.98
CA LEU A 107 -3.96 9.16 7.62
C LEU A 107 -3.65 10.39 6.76
N ASN A 108 -4.57 11.35 6.67
CA ASN A 108 -4.42 12.54 5.82
C ASN A 108 -3.35 13.52 6.32
N SER A 109 -2.98 13.42 7.61
CA SER A 109 -1.85 14.16 8.19
C SER A 109 -0.53 13.39 8.17
N ARG A 110 -0.48 12.21 7.51
CA ARG A 110 0.68 11.31 7.43
C ARG A 110 1.24 10.87 8.78
N GLN A 111 0.42 10.88 9.84
CA GLN A 111 0.79 10.42 11.16
C GLN A 111 0.65 8.90 11.24
N TRP A 112 1.52 8.17 10.53
CA TRP A 112 1.38 6.73 10.31
C TRP A 112 1.36 5.91 11.59
N GLN A 113 2.21 6.25 12.56
CA GLN A 113 2.21 5.57 13.85
C GLN A 113 0.92 5.82 14.65
N ALA A 114 0.38 7.04 14.59
CA ALA A 114 -0.88 7.38 15.24
C ALA A 114 -2.06 6.66 14.56
N ALA A 115 -2.08 6.60 13.23
CA ALA A 115 -3.06 5.83 12.46
C ALA A 115 -3.01 4.34 12.83
N ALA A 116 -1.81 3.76 12.90
CA ALA A 116 -1.61 2.37 13.32
C ALA A 116 -2.11 2.10 14.75
N ASN A 117 -1.82 3.01 15.69
CA ASN A 117 -2.33 2.91 17.06
C ASN A 117 -3.86 3.02 17.11
N GLU A 118 -4.46 3.84 16.24
CA GLU A 118 -5.91 3.98 16.13
C GLU A 118 -6.55 2.70 15.56
N MET A 119 -5.95 2.07 14.54
CA MET A 119 -6.41 0.79 14.00
C MET A 119 -6.48 -0.32 15.07
N LYS A 120 -5.52 -0.33 16.02
CA LYS A 120 -5.49 -1.31 17.13
C LYS A 120 -6.67 -1.21 18.10
N LYS A 121 -7.44 -0.12 18.08
CA LYS A 121 -8.62 0.04 18.96
C LYS A 121 -9.84 -0.75 18.49
N TYR A 122 -9.88 -1.15 17.21
CA TYR A 122 -11.03 -1.82 16.60
C TYR A 122 -10.99 -3.33 16.86
N VAL A 123 -11.17 -3.70 18.14
CA VAL A 123 -11.05 -5.08 18.65
C VAL A 123 -12.28 -5.58 19.41
N TYR A 124 -13.36 -4.79 19.41
CA TYR A 124 -14.58 -5.11 20.14
C TYR A 124 -15.65 -5.69 19.22
N ALA A 125 -16.35 -6.72 19.69
CA ALA A 125 -17.61 -7.18 19.13
C ALA A 125 -18.55 -7.56 20.28
N GLY A 126 -19.84 -7.19 20.18
CA GLY A 126 -20.79 -7.40 21.28
C GLY A 126 -20.37 -6.74 22.61
N GLY A 127 -19.60 -5.66 22.56
CA GLY A 127 -19.08 -4.97 23.74
C GLY A 127 -17.87 -5.64 24.42
N GLN A 128 -17.37 -6.75 23.88
CA GLN A 128 -16.22 -7.48 24.44
C GLN A 128 -15.03 -7.46 23.49
N ILE A 129 -13.82 -7.45 24.05
CA ILE A 129 -12.59 -7.60 23.27
C ILE A 129 -12.53 -9.03 22.73
N LEU A 130 -12.36 -9.18 21.43
CA LEU A 130 -12.12 -10.47 20.80
C LEU A 130 -10.65 -10.62 20.45
N GLN A 131 -10.00 -11.67 20.96
CA GLN A 131 -8.58 -11.94 20.69
C GLN A 131 -8.29 -12.11 19.19
N GLY A 132 -9.24 -12.67 18.43
CA GLY A 132 -9.12 -12.77 16.97
C GLY A 132 -9.00 -11.41 16.30
N LEU A 133 -9.77 -10.41 16.75
CA LEU A 133 -9.67 -9.05 16.23
C LEU A 133 -8.37 -8.37 16.65
N VAL A 134 -7.90 -8.57 17.89
CA VAL A 134 -6.59 -8.07 18.34
C VAL A 134 -5.47 -8.57 17.43
N ASN A 135 -5.46 -9.88 17.14
CA ASN A 135 -4.46 -10.48 16.27
C ASN A 135 -4.58 -9.95 14.82
N ARG A 136 -5.80 -9.78 14.32
CA ARG A 136 -6.05 -9.19 12.99
C ARG A 136 -5.53 -7.77 12.87
N ARG A 137 -5.84 -6.91 13.84
CA ARG A 137 -5.34 -5.54 13.88
C ARG A 137 -3.81 -5.49 13.97
N ASN A 138 -3.19 -6.41 14.70
CA ASN A 138 -1.74 -6.50 14.77
C ASN A 138 -1.10 -6.87 13.42
N ASP A 139 -1.65 -7.84 12.68
CA ASP A 139 -1.15 -8.21 11.36
C ASP A 139 -1.32 -7.07 10.33
N GLU A 140 -2.48 -6.40 10.34
CA GLU A 140 -2.74 -5.25 9.47
C GLU A 140 -1.81 -4.09 9.79
N VAL A 141 -1.60 -3.76 11.06
CA VAL A 141 -0.64 -2.71 11.47
C VAL A 141 0.79 -3.10 11.13
N ALA A 142 1.16 -4.38 11.29
CA ALA A 142 2.47 -4.86 10.89
C ALA A 142 2.69 -4.66 9.39
N LEU A 143 1.70 -4.96 8.54
CA LEU A 143 1.77 -4.68 7.11
C LEU A 143 1.81 -3.17 6.82
N PHE A 144 0.96 -2.38 7.48
CA PHE A 144 0.83 -0.93 7.32
C PHE A 144 2.13 -0.17 7.63
N LEU A 145 2.83 -0.57 8.69
CA LEU A 145 4.09 0.03 9.14
C LEU A 145 5.33 -0.65 8.55
N LYS A 146 5.18 -1.72 7.77
CA LYS A 146 6.31 -2.45 7.20
C LYS A 146 7.09 -1.55 6.25
N GLU A 147 8.25 -1.08 6.69
CA GLU A 147 9.18 -0.32 5.86
C GLU A 147 9.59 -1.12 4.62
N GLY A 148 9.81 -0.42 3.51
CA GLY A 148 9.98 -0.97 2.17
C GLY A 148 11.03 -2.08 2.05
N GLY A 149 10.65 -3.33 2.29
CA GLY A 149 11.26 -4.49 1.65
C GLY A 149 11.19 -4.30 0.14
N VAL A 150 12.31 -4.61 -0.51
CA VAL A 150 12.54 -4.50 -1.95
C VAL A 150 11.32 -5.01 -2.71
N VAL A 151 10.53 -4.09 -3.26
CA VAL A 151 9.76 -4.41 -4.46
C VAL A 151 10.84 -4.55 -5.51
N GLU A 152 11.08 -5.76 -6.02
CA GLU A 152 11.78 -5.85 -7.31
C GLU A 152 10.97 -4.99 -8.26
N PRO A 153 11.54 -3.87 -8.75
CA PRO A 153 10.76 -2.95 -9.55
C PRO A 153 10.28 -3.70 -10.77
N SER A 154 8.97 -3.67 -11.03
CA SER A 154 8.52 -3.79 -12.40
C SER A 154 9.34 -2.77 -13.21
N LYS A 155 9.79 -3.17 -14.40
CA LYS A 155 10.86 -2.52 -15.18
C LYS A 155 10.63 -1.03 -15.50
N ASP A 156 9.51 -0.45 -15.07
CA ASP A 156 9.01 0.87 -15.43
C ASP A 156 8.96 1.89 -14.27
N VAL A 157 9.30 1.53 -13.02
CA VAL A 157 9.18 2.44 -11.84
C VAL A 157 10.53 2.87 -11.27
N LEU A 158 11.48 3.25 -12.13
CA LEU A 158 12.76 3.86 -11.70
C LEU A 158 12.71 5.40 -11.63
N PHE A 159 11.57 6.02 -11.97
CA PHE A 159 11.50 7.46 -12.24
C PHE A 159 10.94 8.33 -11.10
N ASP A 160 10.45 7.77 -10.00
CA ASP A 160 9.77 8.57 -8.96
C ASP A 160 10.46 8.61 -7.59
N THR A 161 11.60 7.92 -7.42
CA THR A 161 12.32 7.89 -6.14
C THR A 161 13.60 8.72 -6.21
N PRO A 162 13.77 9.74 -5.35
CA PRO A 162 15.01 10.48 -5.27
C PRO A 162 16.19 9.56 -4.96
N CYS A 163 17.26 9.69 -5.74
CA CYS A 163 18.43 8.84 -5.62
C CYS A 163 19.70 9.54 -6.08
N PHE A 164 20.84 9.03 -5.60
CA PHE A 164 22.14 9.37 -6.16
C PHE A 164 22.51 8.42 -7.29
N PHE A 165 23.13 8.95 -8.34
CA PHE A 165 23.74 8.17 -9.40
C PHE A 165 25.24 8.39 -9.43
N GLU A 166 25.97 7.28 -9.53
CA GLU A 166 27.41 7.27 -9.76
C GLU A 166 27.67 6.57 -11.10
N VAL A 167 28.37 7.27 -11.99
CA VAL A 167 28.63 6.81 -13.35
C VAL A 167 30.06 6.29 -13.41
N GLU A 168 30.23 5.06 -13.89
CA GLU A 168 31.55 4.43 -13.96
C GLU A 168 32.51 5.25 -14.84
N GLY A 169 33.62 5.72 -14.28
CA GLY A 169 34.59 6.56 -15.00
C GLY A 169 34.28 8.07 -15.01
N ASP A 170 33.18 8.52 -14.39
CA ASP A 170 32.88 9.93 -14.14
C ASP A 170 32.95 10.20 -12.63
N PRO A 171 33.80 11.13 -12.16
CA PRO A 171 33.92 11.43 -10.73
C PRO A 171 32.70 12.18 -10.16
N THR A 172 31.78 12.65 -11.02
CA THR A 172 30.60 13.40 -10.62
C THR A 172 29.53 12.49 -10.04
N VAL A 173 29.03 12.83 -8.85
CA VAL A 173 27.79 12.24 -8.32
C VAL A 173 26.61 13.05 -8.84
N TYR A 174 25.57 12.38 -9.31
CA TYR A 174 24.35 13.03 -9.77
C TYR A 174 23.22 12.80 -8.77
N TYR A 175 22.39 13.81 -8.55
CA TYR A 175 21.16 13.73 -7.78
C TYR A 175 19.96 13.73 -8.72
N PHE A 176 19.03 12.82 -8.51
CA PHE A 176 17.73 12.81 -9.16
C PHE A 176 16.64 13.06 -8.14
N ASP A 177 15.75 14.01 -8.42
CA ASP A 177 14.67 14.45 -7.52
C ASP A 177 13.30 13.84 -7.86
N GLY A 178 13.25 12.92 -8.83
CA GLY A 178 12.00 12.40 -9.40
C GLY A 178 11.53 13.15 -10.66
N LYS A 179 12.21 14.23 -11.06
CA LYS A 179 11.84 15.06 -12.22
C LYS A 179 13.03 15.42 -13.11
N GLY A 180 14.20 15.65 -12.52
CA GLY A 180 15.40 16.08 -13.22
C GLY A 180 16.67 15.58 -12.55
N ILE A 181 17.78 15.68 -13.29
CA ILE A 181 19.10 15.22 -12.84
C ILE A 181 20.01 16.43 -12.69
N THR A 182 20.60 16.57 -11.51
CA THR A 182 21.54 17.64 -11.18
C THR A 182 22.88 17.04 -10.80
N GLY A 183 23.97 17.57 -11.36
CA GLY A 183 25.32 17.20 -10.93
C GLY A 183 25.61 17.82 -9.57
N ILE A 184 26.05 17.00 -8.62
CA ILE A 184 26.50 17.46 -7.30
C ILE A 184 27.92 18.01 -7.47
N ALA A 185 28.08 19.31 -7.19
CA ALA A 185 29.34 20.00 -7.37
C ALA A 185 30.20 19.98 -6.09
N HIS A 186 29.56 19.84 -4.93
CA HIS A 186 30.23 19.85 -3.64
C HIS A 186 29.93 18.59 -2.79
N PRO A 187 30.94 17.95 -2.15
CA PRO A 187 30.72 16.75 -1.33
C PRO A 187 29.67 16.93 -0.23
N ASP A 188 29.57 18.12 0.35
CA ASP A 188 28.61 18.43 1.42
C ASP A 188 27.16 18.40 0.94
N GLU A 189 26.89 18.70 -0.33
CA GLU A 189 25.53 18.66 -0.89
C GLU A 189 24.96 17.25 -0.86
N LYS A 190 25.77 16.23 -1.16
CA LYS A 190 25.38 14.81 -1.03
C LYS A 190 25.01 14.48 0.42
N GLY A 191 25.81 14.96 1.38
CA GLY A 191 25.56 14.78 2.80
C GLY A 191 24.27 15.43 3.28
N ILE A 192 24.03 16.69 2.88
CA ILE A 192 22.81 17.45 3.23
C ILE A 192 21.57 16.78 2.65
N LEU A 193 21.59 16.44 1.36
CA LEU A 193 20.47 15.78 0.69
C LEU A 193 20.17 14.41 1.32
N ASN A 194 21.20 13.66 1.69
CA ASN A 194 21.03 12.39 2.39
C ASN A 194 20.44 12.58 3.79
N THR A 195 20.88 13.59 4.55
CA THR A 195 20.32 13.93 5.87
C THR A 195 18.84 14.31 5.77
N ILE A 196 18.48 15.17 4.81
CA ILE A 196 17.08 15.56 4.56
C ILE A 196 16.24 14.33 4.20
N TYR A 197 16.75 13.48 3.30
CA TYR A 197 16.07 12.25 2.92
C TYR A 197 15.90 11.31 4.11
N LYS A 198 16.94 11.10 4.91
CA LYS A 198 16.90 10.27 6.12
C LYS A 198 15.91 10.79 7.16
N ALA A 199 15.83 12.10 7.35
CA ALA A 199 14.84 12.72 8.22
C ALA A 199 13.39 12.49 7.72
N ASN A 200 13.18 12.45 6.40
CA ASN A 200 11.85 12.27 5.81
C ASN A 200 11.44 10.80 5.65
N TYR A 201 12.39 9.89 5.45
CA TYR A 201 12.14 8.50 5.05
C TYR A 201 12.74 7.45 6.00
N GLY A 202 13.43 7.86 7.06
CA GLY A 202 14.00 6.96 8.06
C GLY A 202 15.23 6.15 7.60
N LYS A 203 15.66 6.31 6.35
CA LYS A 203 16.76 5.55 5.74
C LYS A 203 17.62 6.43 4.85
N ASP A 204 18.84 5.98 4.55
CA ASP A 204 19.72 6.69 3.62
C ASP A 204 19.16 6.63 2.20
N MET A 205 19.45 7.69 1.43
CA MET A 205 19.03 7.81 0.04
C MET A 205 19.73 6.74 -0.80
N PRO A 206 18.98 6.01 -1.64
CA PRO A 206 19.57 4.97 -2.48
C PRO A 206 20.61 5.57 -3.43
N THR A 207 21.73 4.86 -3.59
CA THR A 207 22.77 5.17 -4.59
C THR A 207 22.81 4.07 -5.65
N VAL A 208 22.71 4.46 -6.92
CA VAL A 208 22.70 3.55 -8.07
C VAL A 208 23.99 3.73 -8.88
N ARG A 209 24.72 2.64 -9.10
CA ARG A 209 25.92 2.59 -9.97
C ARG A 209 25.62 1.92 -11.30
N ARG A 210 25.98 2.58 -12.40
CA ARG A 210 25.78 2.08 -13.79
C ARG A 210 26.89 2.54 -14.72
N ALA A 211 27.07 1.81 -15.83
CA ALA A 211 28.01 2.15 -16.89
C ALA A 211 27.58 3.38 -17.72
N VAL A 212 28.56 4.09 -18.29
CA VAL A 212 28.41 5.38 -18.99
C VAL A 212 27.34 5.37 -20.10
N GLY A 213 27.25 4.28 -20.87
CA GLY A 213 26.32 4.19 -22.02
C GLY A 213 24.84 4.25 -21.65
N TRP A 214 24.50 4.01 -20.38
CA TRP A 214 23.15 4.17 -19.85
C TRP A 214 22.87 5.64 -19.46
N PHE A 215 23.85 6.33 -18.88
CA PHE A 215 23.71 7.70 -18.40
C PHE A 215 23.44 8.70 -19.55
N SER A 216 24.08 8.51 -20.70
CA SER A 216 23.82 9.33 -21.90
C SER A 216 22.37 9.22 -22.38
N ARG A 217 21.74 8.04 -22.25
CA ARG A 217 20.32 7.84 -22.59
C ARG A 217 19.43 8.51 -21.57
N LEU A 218 19.76 8.41 -20.28
CA LEU A 218 18.98 9.01 -19.21
C LEU A 218 18.93 10.54 -19.31
N ARG A 219 20.09 11.20 -19.53
CA ARG A 219 20.11 12.65 -19.77
C ARG A 219 19.21 13.04 -20.95
N SER A 220 19.27 12.28 -22.04
CA SER A 220 18.45 12.53 -23.24
C SER A 220 16.94 12.40 -23.03
N VAL A 221 16.52 11.65 -22.00
CA VAL A 221 15.11 11.48 -21.61
C VAL A 221 14.69 12.57 -20.61
N SER A 222 15.55 12.89 -19.63
CA SER A 222 15.28 13.92 -18.61
C SER A 222 15.14 15.34 -19.16
N THR A 223 15.64 15.60 -20.37
CA THR A 223 15.53 16.90 -21.05
C THR A 223 14.38 16.96 -22.05
N ARG A 224 13.56 15.91 -22.19
CA ARG A 224 12.38 15.95 -23.06
C ARG A 224 11.26 16.72 -22.36
N PRO A 225 10.62 17.69 -23.01
CA PRO A 225 9.44 18.34 -22.44
C PRO A 225 8.37 17.27 -22.20
N LEU A 226 7.78 17.28 -21.01
CA LEU A 226 6.63 16.43 -20.69
C LEU A 226 5.53 16.77 -21.69
N VAL A 227 5.21 15.82 -22.57
CA VAL A 227 4.08 15.94 -23.48
C VAL A 227 2.83 16.03 -22.61
N LYS A 228 2.13 17.16 -22.68
CA LYS A 228 0.87 17.41 -21.96
C LYS A 228 -0.22 16.45 -22.39
#